data_AF-A0A7V3RN95-F1
#
_entry.id   AF-A0A7V3RN95-F1
#
_cell.length_a   1.000
_cell.length_b   1.000
_cell.length_c   1.000
_cell.angle_alpha   90.00
_cell.angle_beta   90.00
_cell.angle_gamma   90.00
#
_symmetry.space_group_name_H-M   'P 1'
#
loop_
_entity.id
_entity.type
_entity.pdbx_description
1 polymer ?
#
loop_
_entity_poly.entity_id
_entity_poly.type
_entity_poly.pdbx_seq_one_letter_code
_entity_poly.pdbx_strand_id
1 'polypeptide(L)'
;MLTLQPPVKKEGGHMAILMRVSQGDIIPPALRTPERARAGKIPKELAAVAMKALAKDPRQRYPDVAALRRDIELFLEGRSVSAKEDTKWEAMLKFVRRNKAFSMATGVAAATLTVVLLGSSWLNYKARVRAEAAYAAYLQEQQEKHLQARKAVPAFVEAAHAAAERKKFADALAQVNVALEYDPDYAPARLLKGQLLIARKDFVAARQELERYLKSRPGDEYTAKLARLCAVGKVDDPALNAELADVLIRQQMTTLAVGLLQAPEKLREVHRLKIERAWRGLGQRLSMDANGQLSLNLDNCPQVLDLVPLKGMPLRELLLHHSQVRDLMPLQGMPLTRLSLYNCPRITNLTPLKGMKLTSLRLEGWGDTNDFSVLRGMPLTHLRLQSALFRSADLRFLREAPLTELALDHCQELTHLRALQGKPIANLSLSSCPKLNDLTALQGMPLTSLTLVHCGSVADLKPLEGLPLTTLNLDGTPVGDLKPLQGMPLTSLSLQGWNMAMDLTPLKGLPLVYLNLNACSRINDLTPLQSTSLRFLRLNQCNQLTDLTPLEGMNLEQIWFDPHSVKKGIEVLRKMKRLERINDLPVETFWKQYDAGAFTK
;
A
#
# COMPACT_ATOMS: atom_id res chain seq x y z
N MET A 1 -89.67 -59.22 50.65
CA MET A 1 -89.53 -60.59 50.11
C MET A 1 -88.89 -60.55 48.72
N LEU A 2 -87.93 -61.43 48.45
CA LEU A 2 -87.12 -61.45 47.20
C LEU A 2 -87.94 -61.84 45.96
N THR A 3 -88.58 -63.01 45.98
CA THR A 3 -89.25 -63.64 44.83
C THR A 3 -90.78 -63.52 44.85
N LEU A 4 -91.37 -63.17 46.00
CA LEU A 4 -92.83 -63.22 46.27
C LEU A 4 -93.48 -64.60 45.99
N GLN A 5 -92.65 -65.64 45.87
CA GLN A 5 -93.07 -67.01 45.62
C GLN A 5 -92.25 -67.94 46.50
N PRO A 6 -92.83 -69.06 47.00
CA PRO A 6 -92.09 -70.03 47.78
C PRO A 6 -90.96 -70.67 46.94
N PRO A 7 -89.85 -71.07 47.59
CA PRO A 7 -88.67 -71.63 46.92
C PRO A 7 -88.96 -72.97 46.22
N VAL A 8 -89.97 -73.72 46.66
CA VAL A 8 -90.40 -74.99 46.05
C VAL A 8 -91.89 -74.91 45.67
N LYS A 9 -92.25 -75.40 44.47
CA LYS A 9 -93.64 -75.41 43.95
C LYS A 9 -94.50 -76.50 44.62
N LYS A 10 -95.80 -76.22 44.83
CA LYS A 10 -96.81 -77.13 45.40
C LYS A 10 -97.42 -78.14 44.39
N GLU A 11 -96.99 -78.10 43.13
CA GLU A 11 -97.45 -79.03 42.07
C GLU A 11 -97.07 -80.48 42.42
N GLY A 12 -98.05 -81.39 42.53
CA GLY A 12 -97.86 -82.81 42.84
C GLY A 12 -98.14 -83.25 44.29
N GLY A 13 -98.70 -82.37 45.14
CA GLY A 13 -99.05 -82.69 46.53
C GLY A 13 -97.85 -82.66 47.49
N HIS A 14 -98.11 -82.97 48.78
CA HIS A 14 -97.10 -82.85 49.86
C HIS A 14 -95.87 -83.74 49.64
N MET A 15 -96.05 -84.94 49.07
CA MET A 15 -94.95 -85.88 48.83
C MET A 15 -93.96 -85.36 47.78
N ALA A 16 -94.44 -84.67 46.73
CA ALA A 16 -93.59 -84.08 45.71
C ALA A 16 -92.73 -82.92 46.25
N ILE A 17 -93.25 -82.16 47.22
CA ILE A 17 -92.51 -81.09 47.89
C ILE A 17 -91.38 -81.68 48.73
N LEU A 18 -91.69 -82.71 49.54
CA LEU A 18 -90.69 -83.39 50.37
C LEU A 18 -89.57 -84.00 49.52
N MET A 19 -89.89 -84.60 48.37
CA MET A 19 -88.90 -85.12 47.43
C MET A 19 -88.01 -84.03 46.83
N ARG A 20 -88.57 -82.90 46.37
CA ARG A 20 -87.77 -81.79 45.81
C ARG A 20 -86.87 -81.13 46.87
N VAL A 21 -87.39 -80.96 48.08
CA VAL A 21 -86.60 -80.44 49.22
C VAL A 21 -85.49 -81.43 49.60
N SER A 22 -85.76 -82.74 49.66
CA SER A 22 -84.76 -83.75 49.98
C SER A 22 -83.71 -83.92 48.88
N GLN A 23 -84.08 -83.68 47.62
CA GLN A 23 -83.17 -83.71 46.48
C GLN A 23 -82.29 -82.45 46.41
N GLY A 24 -82.71 -81.34 47.03
CA GLY A 24 -82.00 -80.07 47.02
C GLY A 24 -82.33 -79.20 45.82
N ASP A 25 -83.45 -79.49 45.14
CA ASP A 25 -83.90 -78.83 43.92
C ASP A 25 -84.53 -77.47 44.24
N ILE A 26 -83.70 -76.55 44.73
CA ILE A 26 -84.08 -75.18 45.07
C ILE A 26 -83.64 -74.27 43.94
N ILE A 27 -84.62 -73.68 43.25
CA ILE A 27 -84.37 -72.77 42.14
C ILE A 27 -83.85 -71.43 42.69
N PRO A 28 -82.71 -70.91 42.22
CA PRO A 28 -82.19 -69.62 42.64
C PRO A 28 -83.21 -68.48 42.50
N PRO A 29 -83.28 -67.52 43.45
CA PRO A 29 -84.22 -66.41 43.40
C PRO A 29 -84.25 -65.64 42.07
N ALA A 30 -83.07 -65.44 41.46
CA ALA A 30 -82.96 -64.72 40.20
C ALA A 30 -83.56 -65.48 39.00
N LEU A 31 -83.49 -66.82 39.01
CA LEU A 31 -84.11 -67.66 37.98
C LEU A 31 -85.60 -67.90 38.24
N ARG A 32 -86.01 -67.82 39.51
CA ARG A 32 -87.39 -68.00 39.93
C ARG A 32 -88.30 -66.86 39.46
N THR A 33 -87.79 -65.63 39.47
CA THR A 33 -88.52 -64.45 38.99
C THR A 33 -87.58 -63.56 38.15
N PRO A 34 -87.29 -63.96 36.90
CA PRO A 34 -86.30 -63.29 36.05
C PRO A 34 -86.60 -61.80 35.84
N GLU A 35 -87.88 -61.43 35.75
CA GLU A 35 -88.32 -60.04 35.59
C GLU A 35 -87.92 -59.16 36.78
N ARG A 36 -88.06 -59.66 38.01
CA ARG A 36 -87.64 -58.93 39.23
C ARG A 36 -86.14 -58.85 39.36
N ALA A 37 -85.42 -59.87 38.91
CA ALA A 37 -83.96 -59.85 38.85
C ALA A 37 -83.45 -58.79 37.86
N ARG A 38 -84.03 -58.73 36.65
CA ARG A 38 -83.71 -57.69 35.64
C ARG A 38 -84.05 -56.29 36.13
N ALA A 39 -85.12 -56.13 36.89
CA ALA A 39 -85.50 -54.86 37.52
C ALA A 39 -84.63 -54.47 38.74
N GLY A 40 -83.54 -55.21 39.03
CA GLY A 40 -82.64 -54.94 40.16
C GLY A 40 -83.22 -55.21 41.54
N LYS A 41 -84.43 -55.79 41.64
CA LYS A 41 -85.12 -56.07 42.91
C LYS A 41 -84.63 -57.34 43.60
N ILE A 42 -83.73 -58.09 42.96
CA ILE A 42 -83.06 -59.27 43.53
C ILE A 42 -81.54 -59.03 43.46
N PRO A 43 -80.94 -58.40 44.49
CA PRO A 43 -79.50 -58.19 44.54
C PRO A 43 -78.75 -59.52 44.49
N LYS A 44 -77.63 -59.58 43.75
CA LYS A 44 -76.88 -60.83 43.54
C LYS A 44 -76.33 -61.37 44.86
N GLU A 45 -75.86 -60.48 45.72
CA GLU A 45 -75.34 -60.79 47.06
C GLU A 45 -76.44 -61.39 47.94
N LEU A 46 -77.62 -60.78 47.97
CA LEU A 46 -78.74 -61.25 48.79
C LEU A 46 -79.33 -62.55 48.25
N ALA A 47 -79.30 -62.76 46.93
CA ALA A 47 -79.64 -64.04 46.32
C ALA A 47 -78.62 -65.14 46.69
N ALA A 48 -77.32 -64.82 46.72
CA ALA A 48 -76.28 -65.74 47.15
C ALA A 48 -76.41 -66.10 48.64
N VAL A 49 -76.71 -65.11 49.50
CA VAL A 49 -77.01 -65.34 50.93
C VAL A 49 -78.20 -66.28 51.10
N ALA A 50 -79.28 -66.07 50.33
CA ALA A 50 -80.45 -66.95 50.34
C ALA A 50 -80.13 -68.38 49.87
N MET A 51 -79.32 -68.53 48.82
CA MET A 51 -78.91 -69.85 48.32
C MET A 51 -78.00 -70.59 49.31
N LYS A 52 -77.07 -69.89 49.96
CA LYS A 52 -76.22 -70.46 51.02
C LYS A 52 -77.04 -70.89 52.22
N ALA A 53 -78.05 -70.11 52.63
CA ALA A 53 -78.94 -70.47 53.74
C ALA A 53 -79.81 -71.71 53.43
N LEU A 54 -80.22 -71.86 52.17
CA LEU A 54 -81.09 -72.94 51.69
C LEU A 54 -80.32 -74.17 51.19
N ALA A 55 -78.99 -74.20 51.28
CA ALA A 55 -78.19 -75.29 50.73
C ALA A 55 -78.54 -76.65 51.39
N LYS A 56 -78.61 -77.71 50.56
CA LYS A 56 -78.97 -79.07 51.00
C LYS A 56 -77.95 -79.65 51.98
N ASP A 57 -76.67 -79.56 51.64
CA ASP A 57 -75.58 -80.04 52.48
C ASP A 57 -75.41 -79.09 53.70
N PRO A 58 -75.54 -79.59 54.96
CA PRO A 58 -75.27 -78.80 56.15
C PRO A 58 -73.91 -78.08 56.13
N ARG A 59 -72.87 -78.67 55.50
CA ARG A 59 -71.52 -78.07 55.42
C ARG A 59 -71.45 -76.83 54.52
N GLN A 60 -72.41 -76.69 53.61
CA GLN A 60 -72.50 -75.55 52.69
C GLN A 60 -73.43 -74.45 53.21
N ARG A 61 -74.15 -74.69 54.31
CA ARG A 61 -74.99 -73.70 54.99
C ARG A 61 -74.16 -72.83 55.94
N TYR A 62 -74.79 -71.78 56.45
CA TYR A 62 -74.21 -71.04 57.56
C TYR A 62 -74.07 -71.96 58.78
N PRO A 63 -72.92 -71.94 59.47
CA PRO A 63 -72.69 -72.78 60.64
C PRO A 63 -73.63 -72.42 61.80
N ASP A 64 -74.02 -71.15 61.91
CA ASP A 64 -74.96 -70.65 62.91
C ASP A 64 -75.76 -69.44 62.38
N VAL A 65 -76.74 -69.00 63.17
CA VAL A 65 -77.59 -67.84 62.86
C VAL A 65 -76.77 -66.53 62.87
N ALA A 66 -75.71 -66.44 63.68
CA ALA A 66 -74.88 -65.24 63.79
C ALA A 66 -74.09 -64.98 62.49
N ALA A 67 -73.63 -66.03 61.82
CA ALA A 67 -72.95 -65.97 60.53
C ALA A 67 -73.91 -65.52 59.41
N LEU A 68 -75.15 -65.99 59.41
CA LEU A 68 -76.19 -65.51 58.49
C LEU A 68 -76.50 -64.02 58.75
N ARG A 69 -76.69 -63.63 60.01
CA ARG A 69 -76.94 -62.22 60.38
C ARG A 69 -75.81 -61.31 59.92
N ARG A 70 -74.56 -61.74 60.12
CA ARG A 70 -73.38 -60.99 59.70
C ARG A 70 -73.36 -60.75 58.18
N ASP A 71 -73.68 -61.75 57.37
CA ASP A 71 -73.75 -61.54 55.91
C ASP A 71 -74.90 -60.61 55.48
N ILE A 72 -76.00 -60.59 56.20
CA ILE A 72 -77.10 -59.63 55.97
C ILE A 72 -76.67 -58.21 56.37
N GLU A 73 -76.02 -58.04 57.53
CA GLU A 73 -75.46 -56.76 57.97
C GLU A 73 -74.39 -56.25 57.00
N LEU A 74 -73.48 -57.11 56.55
CA LEU A 74 -72.49 -56.79 55.52
C LEU A 74 -73.16 -56.32 54.22
N PHE A 75 -74.23 -56.98 53.78
CA PHE A 75 -74.99 -56.54 52.61
C PHE A 75 -75.63 -55.16 52.81
N LEU A 76 -76.27 -54.92 53.97
CA LEU A 76 -76.92 -53.64 54.31
C LEU A 76 -75.91 -52.50 54.41
N GLU A 77 -74.69 -52.79 54.89
CA GLU A 77 -73.58 -51.84 54.94
C GLU A 77 -72.83 -51.69 53.59
N GLY A 78 -73.25 -52.40 52.54
CA GLY A 78 -72.62 -52.38 51.22
C GLY A 78 -71.23 -53.03 51.16
N ARG A 79 -70.90 -53.88 52.12
CA ARG A 79 -69.66 -54.67 52.19
C ARG A 79 -69.81 -56.00 51.45
N SER A 80 -68.69 -56.64 51.15
CA SER A 80 -68.68 -57.98 50.55
C SER A 80 -69.24 -59.01 51.54
N VAL A 81 -70.16 -59.85 51.08
CA VAL A 81 -70.77 -60.93 51.87
C VAL A 81 -69.98 -62.22 51.69
N SER A 82 -69.88 -63.07 52.72
CA SER A 82 -69.17 -64.35 52.61
C SER A 82 -69.79 -65.32 51.59
N ALA A 83 -71.06 -65.11 51.24
CA ALA A 83 -71.78 -65.91 50.26
C ALA A 83 -71.36 -65.66 48.79
N LYS A 84 -70.56 -64.63 48.52
CA LYS A 84 -70.08 -64.29 47.17
C LYS A 84 -68.66 -63.71 47.23
N GLU A 85 -67.70 -64.32 46.53
CA GLU A 85 -66.37 -63.75 46.36
C GLU A 85 -66.44 -62.53 45.42
N ASP A 86 -66.08 -61.35 45.92
CA ASP A 86 -65.92 -60.16 45.08
C ASP A 86 -64.49 -60.11 44.51
N THR A 87 -64.34 -59.60 43.28
CA THR A 87 -63.02 -59.41 42.66
C THR A 87 -62.26 -58.23 43.29
N LYS A 88 -60.91 -58.25 43.25
CA LYS A 88 -60.05 -57.15 43.78
C LYS A 88 -60.44 -55.77 43.23
N TRP A 89 -60.95 -55.72 41.99
CA TRP A 89 -61.43 -54.50 41.34
C TRP A 89 -62.80 -54.02 41.87
N GLU A 90 -63.73 -54.94 42.15
CA GLU A 90 -65.03 -54.61 42.74
C GLU A 90 -64.88 -54.09 44.18
N ALA A 91 -63.95 -54.67 44.96
CA ALA A 91 -63.62 -54.19 46.30
C ALA A 91 -63.02 -52.76 46.28
N MET A 92 -62.13 -52.47 45.32
CA MET A 92 -61.55 -51.14 45.09
C MET A 92 -62.62 -50.10 44.74
N LEU A 93 -63.56 -50.42 43.84
CA LEU A 93 -64.68 -49.54 43.48
C LEU A 93 -65.63 -49.28 44.65
N LYS A 94 -65.93 -50.30 45.45
CA LYS A 94 -66.73 -50.15 46.68
C LYS A 94 -66.01 -49.27 47.71
N PHE A 95 -64.69 -49.40 47.86
CA PHE A 95 -63.88 -48.54 48.73
C PHE A 95 -63.90 -47.07 48.28
N VAL A 96 -63.70 -46.79 46.97
CA VAL A 96 -63.77 -45.44 46.40
C VAL A 96 -65.16 -44.81 46.58
N ARG A 97 -66.25 -45.59 46.41
CA ARG A 97 -67.62 -45.10 46.61
C ARG A 97 -67.94 -44.80 48.07
N ARG A 98 -67.33 -45.52 49.02
CA ARG A 98 -67.53 -45.32 50.47
C ARG A 98 -66.72 -44.14 51.00
N ASN A 99 -65.47 -44.01 50.55
CA ASN A 99 -64.53 -42.99 51.04
C ASN A 99 -64.34 -41.86 50.01
N LYS A 100 -65.43 -41.32 49.46
CA LYS A 100 -65.39 -40.33 48.37
C LYS A 100 -64.45 -39.15 48.64
N ALA A 101 -64.45 -38.61 49.86
CA ALA A 101 -63.59 -37.48 50.22
C ALA A 101 -62.10 -37.84 50.19
N PHE A 102 -61.72 -38.99 50.77
CA PHE A 102 -60.33 -39.44 50.82
C PHE A 102 -59.80 -39.86 49.44
N SER A 103 -60.61 -40.58 48.65
CA SER A 103 -60.25 -40.99 47.29
C SER A 103 -60.19 -39.81 46.32
N MET A 104 -61.02 -38.79 46.51
CA MET A 104 -60.94 -37.55 45.74
C MET A 104 -59.68 -36.75 46.10
N ALA A 105 -59.37 -36.61 47.39
CA ALA A 105 -58.17 -35.91 47.85
C ALA A 105 -56.88 -36.59 47.36
N THR A 106 -56.79 -37.92 47.44
CA THR A 106 -55.63 -38.68 46.92
C THR A 106 -55.53 -38.65 45.39
N GLY A 107 -56.65 -38.70 44.67
CA GLY A 107 -56.67 -38.54 43.22
C GLY A 107 -56.20 -37.15 42.77
N VAL A 108 -56.65 -36.09 43.45
CA VAL A 108 -56.20 -34.71 43.19
C VAL A 108 -54.71 -34.55 43.53
N ALA A 109 -54.24 -35.10 44.64
CA ALA A 109 -52.83 -35.06 45.02
C ALA A 109 -51.94 -35.81 44.00
N ALA A 110 -52.36 -36.97 43.52
CA ALA A 110 -51.64 -37.71 42.50
C ALA A 110 -51.64 -36.97 41.14
N ALA A 111 -52.77 -36.41 40.73
CA ALA A 111 -52.87 -35.65 39.49
C ALA A 111 -52.01 -34.38 39.53
N THR A 112 -52.05 -33.63 40.62
CA THR A 112 -51.22 -32.43 40.81
C THR A 112 -49.73 -32.78 40.82
N LEU A 113 -49.32 -33.84 41.53
CA LEU A 113 -47.93 -34.30 41.52
C LEU A 113 -47.48 -34.71 40.11
N THR A 114 -48.34 -35.40 39.35
CA THR A 114 -48.04 -35.80 37.97
C THR A 114 -47.88 -34.59 37.05
N VAL A 115 -48.75 -33.58 37.17
CA VAL A 115 -48.65 -32.32 36.41
C VAL A 115 -47.36 -31.56 36.77
N VAL A 116 -46.99 -31.50 38.05
CA VAL A 116 -45.75 -30.87 38.50
C VAL A 116 -44.52 -31.62 37.96
N LEU A 117 -44.50 -32.94 38.02
CA LEU A 117 -43.39 -33.76 37.52
C LEU A 117 -43.24 -33.63 35.99
N LEU A 118 -44.33 -33.71 35.24
CA LEU A 118 -44.31 -33.54 33.79
C LEU A 118 -43.93 -32.11 33.40
N GLY A 119 -44.46 -31.10 34.09
CA GLY A 119 -44.11 -29.69 33.88
C GLY A 119 -42.64 -29.41 34.18
N SER A 120 -42.12 -29.94 35.30
CA SER A 120 -40.71 -29.83 35.68
C SER A 120 -39.79 -30.56 34.70
N SER A 121 -40.14 -31.77 34.28
CA SER A 121 -39.39 -32.53 33.28
C SER A 121 -39.36 -31.81 31.93
N TRP A 122 -40.50 -31.25 31.50
CA TRP A 122 -40.59 -30.47 30.26
C TRP A 122 -39.78 -29.16 30.33
N LEU A 123 -39.85 -28.43 31.45
CA LEU A 123 -39.05 -27.22 31.68
C LEU A 123 -37.55 -27.54 31.68
N ASN A 124 -37.14 -28.61 32.35
CA ASN A 124 -35.74 -29.08 32.37
C ASN A 124 -35.25 -29.53 30.99
N TYR A 125 -36.07 -30.28 30.25
CA TYR A 125 -35.75 -30.67 28.88
C TYR A 125 -35.56 -29.44 27.98
N LYS A 126 -36.48 -28.48 28.04
CA LYS A 126 -36.41 -27.23 27.29
C LYS A 126 -35.19 -26.38 27.69
N ALA A 127 -34.82 -26.36 28.97
CA ALA A 127 -33.62 -25.69 29.45
C ALA A 127 -32.34 -26.35 28.92
N ARG A 128 -32.26 -27.68 28.91
CA ARG A 128 -31.11 -28.44 28.36
C ARG A 128 -30.91 -28.18 26.88
N VAL A 129 -31.97 -28.27 26.08
CA VAL A 129 -31.90 -28.01 24.63
C VAL A 129 -31.44 -26.57 24.35
N ARG A 130 -31.93 -25.59 25.13
CA ARG A 130 -31.47 -24.20 25.03
C ARG A 130 -30.00 -24.03 25.41
N ALA A 131 -29.52 -24.73 26.44
CA ALA A 131 -28.13 -24.67 26.88
C ALA A 131 -27.18 -25.28 25.85
N GLU A 132 -27.53 -26.42 25.25
CA GLU A 132 -26.76 -27.05 24.18
C GLU A 132 -26.71 -26.16 22.93
N ALA A 133 -27.85 -25.57 22.54
CA ALA A 133 -27.90 -24.62 21.43
C ALA A 133 -27.05 -23.37 21.70
N ALA A 134 -27.09 -22.82 22.92
CA ALA A 134 -26.27 -21.67 23.30
C ALA A 134 -24.76 -22.01 23.31
N TYR A 135 -24.39 -23.20 23.77
CA TYR A 135 -23.00 -23.67 23.75
C TYR A 135 -22.50 -23.89 22.32
N ALA A 136 -23.32 -24.50 21.46
CA ALA A 136 -22.99 -24.67 20.04
C ALA A 136 -22.82 -23.31 19.33
N ALA A 137 -23.72 -22.35 19.59
CA ALA A 137 -23.62 -20.99 19.06
C ALA A 137 -22.35 -20.27 19.56
N TYR A 138 -22.01 -20.41 20.84
CA TYR A 138 -20.76 -19.88 21.41
C TYR A 138 -19.52 -20.47 20.71
N LEU A 139 -19.48 -21.78 20.49
CA LEU A 139 -18.36 -22.43 19.78
C LEU A 139 -18.26 -21.95 18.33
N GLN A 140 -19.37 -21.79 17.63
CA GLN A 140 -19.39 -21.22 16.28
C GLN A 140 -18.88 -19.78 16.27
N GLU A 141 -19.34 -18.94 17.20
CA GLU A 141 -18.88 -17.56 17.33
C GLU A 141 -17.36 -17.50 17.60
N GLN A 142 -16.82 -18.38 18.46
CA GLN A 142 -15.38 -18.46 18.71
C GLN A 142 -14.60 -18.92 17.47
N GLN A 143 -15.12 -19.91 16.73
CA GLN A 143 -14.49 -20.35 15.47
C GLN A 143 -14.51 -19.25 14.42
N GLU A 144 -15.61 -18.51 14.29
CA GLU A 144 -15.71 -17.36 13.39
C GLU A 144 -14.75 -16.25 13.78
N LYS A 145 -14.65 -15.91 15.07
CA LYS A 145 -13.67 -14.94 15.59
C LYS A 145 -12.24 -15.37 15.30
N HIS A 146 -11.89 -16.63 15.54
CA HIS A 146 -10.57 -17.17 15.20
C HIS A 146 -10.30 -17.13 13.71
N LEU A 147 -11.28 -17.46 12.87
CA LEU A 147 -11.15 -17.40 11.42
C LEU A 147 -10.98 -15.96 10.92
N GLN A 148 -11.74 -15.02 11.48
CA GLN A 148 -11.60 -13.59 11.19
C GLN A 148 -10.23 -13.07 11.62
N ALA A 149 -9.73 -13.46 12.79
CA ALA A 149 -8.40 -13.10 13.25
C ALA A 149 -7.29 -13.66 12.33
N ARG A 150 -7.43 -14.91 11.87
CA ARG A 150 -6.52 -15.50 10.86
C ARG A 150 -6.55 -14.75 9.52
N LYS A 151 -7.70 -14.25 9.09
CA LYS A 151 -7.79 -13.42 7.87
C LYS A 151 -7.03 -12.09 8.00
N ALA A 152 -6.79 -11.60 9.22
CA ALA A 152 -6.01 -10.38 9.47
C ALA A 152 -4.49 -10.61 9.48
N VAL A 153 -4.01 -11.85 9.55
CA VAL A 153 -2.58 -12.21 9.61
C VAL A 153 -1.75 -11.58 8.49
N PRO A 154 -2.16 -11.60 7.20
CA PRO A 154 -1.41 -10.94 6.14
C PRO A 154 -1.24 -9.44 6.36
N ALA A 155 -2.27 -8.76 6.89
CA ALA A 155 -2.21 -7.32 7.14
C ALA A 155 -1.19 -6.96 8.24
N PHE A 156 -1.05 -7.80 9.27
CA PHE A 156 -0.01 -7.64 10.28
C PHE A 156 1.41 -7.82 9.70
N VAL A 157 1.60 -8.76 8.77
CA VAL A 157 2.88 -8.95 8.08
C VAL A 157 3.21 -7.76 7.17
N GLU A 158 2.24 -7.23 6.43
CA GLU A 158 2.42 -6.00 5.64
C GLU A 158 2.75 -4.79 6.53
N ALA A 159 2.07 -4.63 7.66
CA ALA A 159 2.38 -3.60 8.64
C ALA A 159 3.80 -3.74 9.20
N ALA A 160 4.24 -4.99 9.43
CA ALA A 160 5.60 -5.27 9.87
C ALA A 160 6.65 -4.92 8.80
N HIS A 161 6.41 -5.22 7.53
CA HIS A 161 7.26 -4.79 6.42
C HIS A 161 7.37 -3.26 6.37
N ALA A 162 6.24 -2.55 6.44
CA ALA A 162 6.22 -1.09 6.44
C ALA A 162 6.97 -0.50 7.66
N ALA A 163 6.86 -1.13 8.83
CA ALA A 163 7.61 -0.73 10.03
C ALA A 163 9.12 -0.99 9.86
N ALA A 164 9.51 -2.12 9.27
CA ALA A 164 10.90 -2.47 8.99
C ALA A 164 11.56 -1.49 8.01
N GLU A 165 10.84 -1.08 6.95
CA GLU A 165 11.30 -0.05 6.00
C GLU A 165 11.55 1.30 6.68
N ARG A 166 10.72 1.64 7.67
CA ARG A 166 10.87 2.84 8.51
C ARG A 166 11.91 2.68 9.62
N LYS A 167 12.70 1.60 9.61
CA LYS A 167 13.72 1.25 10.61
C LYS A 167 13.16 1.05 12.03
N LYS A 168 11.86 0.81 12.16
CA LYS A 168 11.19 0.53 13.45
C LYS A 168 11.15 -0.98 13.70
N PHE A 169 12.31 -1.57 13.96
CA PHE A 169 12.45 -3.03 14.05
C PHE A 169 11.73 -3.66 15.25
N ALA A 170 11.61 -2.93 16.36
CA ALA A 170 10.84 -3.39 17.52
C ALA A 170 9.35 -3.50 17.19
N ASP A 171 8.78 -2.47 16.56
CA ASP A 171 7.39 -2.46 16.11
C ASP A 171 7.15 -3.56 15.06
N ALA A 172 8.07 -3.72 14.10
CA ALA A 172 7.98 -4.78 13.10
C ALA A 172 7.94 -6.17 13.73
N LEU A 173 8.80 -6.44 14.72
CA LEU A 173 8.78 -7.71 15.46
C LEU A 173 7.51 -7.90 16.27
N ALA A 174 6.97 -6.84 16.87
CA ALA A 174 5.70 -6.92 17.60
C ALA A 174 4.55 -7.33 16.67
N GLN A 175 4.45 -6.70 15.49
CA GLN A 175 3.43 -7.03 14.49
C GLN A 175 3.58 -8.48 13.98
N VAL A 176 4.81 -8.94 13.75
CA VAL A 176 5.07 -10.34 13.35
C VAL A 176 4.71 -11.34 14.45
N ASN A 177 4.97 -11.01 15.71
CA ASN A 177 4.59 -11.86 16.83
C ASN A 177 3.07 -12.00 16.94
N VAL A 178 2.32 -10.90 16.78
CA VAL A 178 0.85 -10.92 16.73
C VAL A 178 0.36 -11.80 15.57
N ALA A 179 0.97 -11.68 14.39
CA ALA A 179 0.65 -12.53 13.24
C ALA A 179 0.82 -14.04 13.56
N LEU A 180 1.92 -14.40 14.23
CA LEU A 180 2.22 -15.78 14.61
C LEU A 180 1.41 -16.28 15.82
N GLU A 181 0.82 -15.40 16.64
CA GLU A 181 -0.13 -15.81 17.69
C GLU A 181 -1.44 -16.33 17.07
N TYR A 182 -1.92 -15.71 15.99
CA TYR A 182 -3.15 -16.11 15.30
C TYR A 182 -2.95 -17.26 14.31
N ASP A 183 -1.80 -17.28 13.62
CA ASP A 183 -1.40 -18.39 12.74
C ASP A 183 0.10 -18.72 12.92
N PRO A 184 0.42 -19.65 13.83
CA PRO A 184 1.80 -20.01 14.14
C PRO A 184 2.59 -20.51 12.94
N ASP A 185 1.93 -21.10 11.94
CA ASP A 185 2.54 -21.74 10.77
C ASP A 185 2.62 -20.84 9.53
N TYR A 186 2.21 -19.57 9.66
CA TYR A 186 2.24 -18.63 8.54
C TYR A 186 3.67 -18.33 8.07
N ALA A 187 4.05 -18.94 6.94
CA ALA A 187 5.42 -18.92 6.43
C ALA A 187 5.99 -17.50 6.19
N PRO A 188 5.27 -16.54 5.59
CA PRO A 188 5.79 -15.18 5.41
C PRO A 188 6.15 -14.49 6.73
N ALA A 189 5.34 -14.66 7.78
CA ALA A 189 5.63 -14.08 9.09
C ALA A 189 6.91 -14.70 9.70
N ARG A 190 7.11 -16.01 9.58
CA ARG A 190 8.33 -16.68 10.08
C ARG A 190 9.59 -16.20 9.36
N LEU A 191 9.53 -16.10 8.03
CA LEU A 191 10.65 -15.58 7.23
C LEU A 191 11.02 -14.16 7.66
N LEU A 192 10.03 -13.27 7.74
CA LEU A 192 10.24 -11.88 8.15
C LEU A 192 10.78 -11.79 9.59
N LYS A 193 10.28 -12.62 10.51
CA LYS A 193 10.81 -12.71 11.88
C LYS A 193 12.30 -13.04 11.89
N GLY A 194 12.70 -14.06 11.14
CA GLY A 194 14.09 -14.47 11.03
C GLY A 194 14.98 -13.34 10.47
N GLN A 195 14.55 -12.68 9.40
CA GLN A 195 15.27 -11.55 8.81
C GLN A 195 15.42 -10.35 9.77
N LEU A 196 14.36 -10.03 10.53
CA LEU A 196 14.39 -8.97 11.55
C LEU A 196 15.35 -9.31 12.70
N LEU A 197 15.40 -10.57 13.12
CA LEU A 197 16.32 -11.05 14.15
C LEU A 197 17.78 -11.00 13.69
N ILE A 198 18.06 -11.28 12.40
CA ILE A 198 19.38 -11.07 11.80
C ILE A 198 19.80 -9.61 11.94
N ALA A 199 18.92 -8.67 11.58
CA ALA A 199 19.21 -7.23 11.68
C ALA A 199 19.46 -6.78 13.14
N ARG A 200 18.85 -7.47 14.11
CA ARG A 200 19.09 -7.27 15.55
C ARG A 200 20.28 -8.06 16.10
N LYS A 201 21.00 -8.79 15.24
CA LYS A 201 22.15 -9.64 15.59
C LYS A 201 21.82 -10.82 16.51
N ASP A 202 20.55 -11.19 16.61
CA ASP A 202 20.11 -12.39 17.33
C ASP A 202 20.10 -13.59 16.38
N PHE A 203 21.30 -14.08 16.06
CA PHE A 203 21.48 -15.15 15.07
C PHE A 203 20.92 -16.50 15.55
N VAL A 204 20.89 -16.74 16.86
CA VAL A 204 20.34 -17.97 17.42
C VAL A 204 18.83 -18.03 17.20
N ALA A 205 18.10 -16.97 17.58
CA ALA A 205 16.66 -16.92 17.36
C ALA A 205 16.33 -16.82 15.86
N ALA A 206 17.12 -16.07 15.08
CA ALA A 206 16.95 -15.98 13.64
C ALA A 206 17.01 -17.35 12.97
N ARG A 207 18.04 -18.15 13.28
CA ARG A 207 18.20 -19.50 12.73
C ARG A 207 16.99 -20.38 13.02
N GLN A 208 16.49 -20.38 14.25
CA GLN A 208 15.34 -21.20 14.64
C GLN A 208 14.09 -20.87 13.81
N GLU A 209 13.80 -19.59 13.59
CA GLU A 209 12.64 -19.19 12.79
C GLU A 209 12.81 -19.51 11.31
N LEU A 210 14.03 -19.34 10.77
CA LEU A 210 14.34 -19.70 9.38
C LEU A 210 14.25 -21.21 9.14
N GLU A 211 14.73 -22.04 10.07
CA GLU A 211 14.61 -23.50 10.00
C GLU A 211 13.14 -23.95 10.06
N ARG A 212 12.30 -23.30 10.89
CA ARG A 212 10.86 -23.56 10.91
C ARG A 212 10.16 -23.16 9.62
N TYR A 213 10.54 -22.03 9.01
CA TYR A 213 10.06 -21.63 7.69
C TYR A 213 10.42 -22.68 6.63
N LEU A 214 11.68 -23.15 6.62
CA LEU A 214 12.19 -24.12 5.65
C LEU A 214 11.48 -25.47 5.70
N LYS A 215 10.88 -25.87 6.84
CA LYS A 215 10.03 -27.07 6.91
C LYS A 215 8.85 -27.02 5.93
N SER A 216 8.28 -25.83 5.71
CA SER A 216 7.18 -25.61 4.76
C SER A 216 7.64 -25.29 3.34
N ARG A 217 8.90 -24.82 3.18
CA ARG A 217 9.48 -24.31 1.94
C ARG A 217 10.93 -24.79 1.77
N PRO A 218 11.19 -26.11 1.59
CA PRO A 218 12.54 -26.65 1.61
C PRO A 218 13.42 -26.21 0.41
N GLY A 219 12.82 -25.74 -0.69
CA GLY A 219 13.53 -25.28 -1.88
C GLY A 219 14.04 -23.84 -1.86
N ASP A 220 13.85 -23.10 -0.76
CA ASP A 220 14.34 -21.71 -0.65
C ASP A 220 15.84 -21.67 -0.29
N GLU A 221 16.68 -21.71 -1.31
CA GLU A 221 18.15 -21.71 -1.17
C GLU A 221 18.70 -20.46 -0.46
N TYR A 222 18.06 -19.29 -0.65
CA TYR A 222 18.49 -18.05 -0.01
C TYR A 222 18.25 -18.11 1.49
N THR A 223 17.07 -18.58 1.90
CA THR A 223 16.75 -18.72 3.32
C THR A 223 17.57 -19.83 3.98
N ALA A 224 17.83 -20.94 3.27
CA ALA A 224 18.77 -21.97 3.73
C ALA A 224 20.19 -21.40 3.92
N LYS A 225 20.65 -20.52 3.03
CA LYS A 225 21.94 -19.83 3.20
C LYS A 225 21.93 -18.92 4.43
N LEU A 226 20.87 -18.12 4.66
CA LEU A 226 20.76 -17.30 5.87
C LEU A 226 20.84 -18.14 7.15
N ALA A 227 20.13 -19.27 7.21
CA ALA A 227 20.14 -20.16 8.37
C ALA A 227 21.55 -20.75 8.63
N ARG A 228 22.26 -21.16 7.58
CA ARG A 228 23.66 -21.64 7.67
C ARG A 228 24.61 -20.55 8.16
N LEU A 229 24.51 -19.34 7.60
CA LEU A 229 25.32 -18.20 8.02
C LEU A 229 25.09 -17.86 9.51
N CYS A 230 23.83 -17.88 9.97
CA CYS A 230 23.50 -17.67 11.37
C CYS A 230 23.99 -18.80 12.30
N ALA A 231 24.22 -20.00 11.78
CA ALA A 231 24.66 -21.15 12.56
C ALA A 231 26.17 -21.14 12.87
N VAL A 232 26.98 -20.63 11.93
CA VAL A 232 28.46 -20.70 12.00
C VAL A 232 29.09 -19.34 12.29
N GLY A 233 28.37 -18.26 11.98
CA GLY A 233 28.88 -16.91 12.04
C GLY A 233 29.03 -16.34 13.45
N LYS A 234 30.12 -15.59 13.68
CA LYS A 234 30.30 -14.80 14.90
C LYS A 234 29.55 -13.47 14.78
N VAL A 235 28.83 -13.09 15.84
CA VAL A 235 28.22 -11.76 15.95
C VAL A 235 29.32 -10.71 15.75
N ASP A 236 29.02 -9.67 14.96
CA ASP A 236 29.92 -8.57 14.61
C ASP A 236 31.12 -8.91 13.70
N ASP A 237 31.18 -10.10 13.11
CA ASP A 237 32.12 -10.40 12.04
C ASP A 237 31.76 -9.60 10.77
N PRO A 238 32.63 -8.70 10.27
CA PRO A 238 32.36 -7.90 9.09
C PRO A 238 32.15 -8.73 7.80
N ALA A 239 32.85 -9.85 7.66
CA ALA A 239 32.73 -10.71 6.48
C ALA A 239 31.37 -11.42 6.47
N LEU A 240 30.97 -11.97 7.61
CA LEU A 240 29.64 -12.55 7.82
C LEU A 240 28.53 -11.51 7.59
N ASN A 241 28.65 -10.31 8.17
CA ASN A 241 27.65 -9.26 8.02
C ASN A 241 27.48 -8.83 6.56
N ALA A 242 28.57 -8.82 5.78
CA ALA A 242 28.51 -8.57 4.34
C ALA A 242 27.81 -9.68 3.57
N GLU A 243 28.05 -10.95 3.92
CA GLU A 243 27.34 -12.08 3.30
C GLU A 243 25.85 -12.11 3.67
N LEU A 244 25.52 -11.88 4.94
CA LEU A 244 24.13 -11.74 5.39
C LEU A 244 23.43 -10.59 4.67
N ALA A 245 24.11 -9.44 4.53
CA ALA A 245 23.60 -8.29 3.79
C ALA A 245 23.35 -8.60 2.31
N ASP A 246 24.25 -9.31 1.61
CA ASP A 246 24.05 -9.70 0.20
C ASP A 246 22.79 -10.57 0.04
N VAL A 247 22.62 -11.56 0.92
CA VAL A 247 21.45 -12.45 0.84
C VAL A 247 20.16 -11.69 1.16
N LEU A 248 20.16 -10.80 2.15
CA LEU A 248 19.01 -9.93 2.45
C LEU A 248 18.67 -9.00 1.28
N ILE A 249 19.67 -8.42 0.59
CA ILE A 249 19.45 -7.60 -0.61
C ILE A 249 18.78 -8.42 -1.72
N ARG A 250 19.20 -9.68 -1.93
CA ARG A 250 18.57 -10.58 -2.91
C ARG A 250 17.12 -10.93 -2.55
N GLN A 251 16.79 -10.95 -1.26
CA GLN A 251 15.43 -11.10 -0.75
C GLN A 251 14.65 -9.78 -0.66
N GLN A 252 15.15 -8.69 -1.29
CA GLN A 252 14.55 -7.35 -1.28
C GLN A 252 14.47 -6.68 0.10
N MET A 253 15.28 -7.14 1.08
CA MET A 253 15.37 -6.60 2.44
C MET A 253 16.53 -5.62 2.62
N THR A 254 16.62 -4.62 1.75
CA THR A 254 17.75 -3.67 1.70
C THR A 254 17.92 -2.88 3.00
N THR A 255 16.83 -2.47 3.64
CA THR A 255 16.87 -1.70 4.90
C THR A 255 17.51 -2.49 6.05
N LEU A 256 17.25 -3.80 6.10
CA LEU A 256 17.86 -4.72 7.07
C LEU A 256 19.34 -4.94 6.76
N ALA A 257 19.68 -5.11 5.48
CA ALA A 257 21.07 -5.27 5.02
C ALA A 257 21.95 -4.05 5.37
N VAL A 258 21.42 -2.83 5.22
CA VAL A 258 22.13 -1.59 5.59
C VAL A 258 22.45 -1.53 7.09
N GLY A 259 21.55 -2.02 7.94
CA GLY A 259 21.76 -2.05 9.40
C GLY A 259 22.93 -2.95 9.84
N LEU A 260 23.22 -4.00 9.08
CA LEU A 260 24.30 -4.95 9.38
C LEU A 260 25.70 -4.40 9.07
N LEU A 261 25.81 -3.49 8.11
CA LEU A 261 27.11 -3.13 7.53
C LEU A 261 27.90 -2.08 8.33
N GLN A 262 27.27 -1.38 9.28
CA GLN A 262 27.84 -0.42 10.28
C GLN A 262 28.96 0.56 9.82
N ALA A 263 29.30 0.65 8.54
CA ALA A 263 30.29 1.57 7.99
C ALA A 263 29.98 1.85 6.50
N PRO A 264 29.63 3.09 6.12
CA PRO A 264 29.35 3.49 4.73
C PRO A 264 30.50 3.12 3.77
N GLU A 265 31.76 3.21 4.22
CA GLU A 265 32.93 2.85 3.43
C GLU A 265 32.98 1.37 3.06
N LYS A 266 32.54 0.48 3.95
CA LYS A 266 32.47 -0.96 3.65
C LYS A 266 31.35 -1.27 2.66
N LEU A 267 30.21 -0.58 2.75
CA LEU A 267 29.13 -0.68 1.76
C LEU A 267 29.59 -0.22 0.37
N ARG A 268 30.29 0.92 0.31
CA ARG A 268 30.92 1.40 -0.92
C ARG A 268 31.88 0.37 -1.48
N GLU A 269 32.73 -0.23 -0.66
CA GLU A 269 33.72 -1.23 -1.09
C GLU A 269 33.07 -2.50 -1.66
N VAL A 270 31.99 -3.00 -1.04
CA VAL A 270 31.22 -4.14 -1.56
C VAL A 270 30.66 -3.83 -2.96
N HIS A 271 30.05 -2.66 -3.13
CA HIS A 271 29.52 -2.23 -4.42
C HIS A 271 30.62 -1.92 -5.45
N ARG A 272 31.76 -1.40 -5.01
CA ARG A 272 32.96 -1.17 -5.82
C ARG A 272 33.44 -2.48 -6.42
N LEU A 273 33.57 -3.53 -5.60
CA LEU A 273 33.97 -4.86 -6.04
C LEU A 273 32.94 -5.52 -6.96
N LYS A 274 31.64 -5.29 -6.74
CA LYS A 274 30.57 -5.73 -7.65
C LYS A 274 30.75 -5.12 -9.05
N ILE A 275 31.00 -3.81 -9.11
CA ILE A 275 31.26 -3.09 -10.37
C ILE A 275 32.55 -3.59 -11.01
N GLU A 276 33.63 -3.76 -10.24
CA GLU A 276 34.92 -4.24 -10.76
C GLU A 276 34.84 -5.65 -11.38
N ARG A 277 34.03 -6.53 -10.79
CA ARG A 277 33.77 -7.88 -11.32
C ARG A 277 32.97 -7.85 -12.62
N ALA A 278 32.02 -6.93 -12.74
CA ALA A 278 31.19 -6.79 -13.93
C ALA A 278 31.93 -6.07 -15.07
N TRP A 279 32.62 -4.99 -14.73
CA TRP A 279 33.38 -4.14 -15.64
C TRP A 279 34.75 -3.82 -15.02
N ARG A 280 35.75 -4.60 -15.43
CA ARG A 280 37.12 -4.45 -14.96
C ARG A 280 37.62 -3.01 -15.14
N GLY A 281 38.21 -2.45 -14.09
CA GLY A 281 38.73 -1.09 -14.01
C GLY A 281 37.69 -0.02 -13.68
N LEU A 282 36.39 -0.32 -13.63
CA LEU A 282 35.35 0.69 -13.38
C LEU A 282 34.94 0.81 -11.91
N GLY A 283 35.42 -0.05 -11.01
CA GLY A 283 35.08 0.03 -9.59
C GLY A 283 35.41 1.40 -8.99
N GLN A 284 36.56 1.98 -9.35
CA GLN A 284 37.02 3.27 -8.82
C GLN A 284 36.13 4.47 -9.19
N ARG A 285 35.23 4.30 -10.16
CA ARG A 285 34.27 5.34 -10.56
C ARG A 285 33.04 5.41 -9.66
N LEU A 286 32.93 4.49 -8.70
CA LEU A 286 31.96 4.58 -7.61
C LEU A 286 32.48 5.51 -6.52
N SER A 287 31.76 6.61 -6.33
CA SER A 287 32.01 7.60 -5.28
C SER A 287 30.89 7.57 -4.24
N MET A 288 31.18 8.13 -3.07
CA MET A 288 30.22 8.30 -1.99
C MET A 288 30.37 9.71 -1.44
N ASP A 289 29.26 10.41 -1.24
CA ASP A 289 29.27 11.74 -0.64
C ASP A 289 29.36 11.67 0.90
N ALA A 290 29.48 12.84 1.54
CA ALA A 290 29.54 12.96 3.00
C ALA A 290 28.30 12.42 3.72
N ASN A 291 27.17 12.25 3.01
CA ASN A 291 25.92 11.70 3.54
C ASN A 291 25.79 10.19 3.29
N GLY A 292 26.83 9.54 2.77
CA GLY A 292 26.83 8.10 2.47
C GLY A 292 26.07 7.73 1.20
N GLN A 293 25.76 8.69 0.32
CA GLN A 293 25.04 8.44 -0.92
C GLN A 293 25.99 8.04 -2.05
N LEU A 294 25.66 6.93 -2.73
CA LEU A 294 26.48 6.41 -3.81
C LEU A 294 26.19 7.13 -5.12
N SER A 295 27.26 7.54 -5.80
CA SER A 295 27.21 8.16 -7.12
C SER A 295 28.18 7.43 -8.04
N LEU A 296 27.68 7.02 -9.21
CA LEU A 296 28.46 6.25 -10.17
C LEU A 296 28.59 7.02 -11.48
N ASN A 297 29.83 7.29 -11.89
CA ASN A 297 30.14 7.86 -13.20
C ASN A 297 30.57 6.75 -14.17
N LEU A 298 29.83 6.54 -15.25
CA LEU A 298 30.16 5.62 -16.34
C LEU A 298 30.30 6.37 -17.67
N ASP A 299 30.64 7.65 -17.62
CA ASP A 299 30.84 8.48 -18.80
C ASP A 299 32.01 7.95 -19.62
N ASN A 300 31.82 7.91 -20.94
CA ASN A 300 32.82 7.47 -21.92
C ASN A 300 33.36 6.06 -21.64
N CYS A 301 32.49 5.16 -21.16
CA CYS A 301 32.83 3.76 -20.87
C CYS A 301 32.20 2.83 -21.94
N PRO A 302 32.85 2.62 -23.10
CA PRO A 302 32.28 1.83 -24.20
C PRO A 302 32.08 0.35 -23.85
N GLN A 303 32.80 -0.17 -22.85
CA GLN A 303 32.65 -1.53 -22.34
C GLN A 303 31.34 -1.79 -21.58
N VAL A 304 30.61 -0.74 -21.18
CA VAL A 304 29.32 -0.87 -20.50
C VAL A 304 28.22 -1.00 -21.55
N LEU A 305 27.80 -2.23 -21.82
CA LEU A 305 26.79 -2.55 -22.84
C LEU A 305 25.38 -2.75 -22.25
N ASP A 306 25.29 -3.12 -20.97
CA ASP A 306 24.05 -3.29 -20.24
C ASP A 306 24.21 -2.78 -18.80
N LEU A 307 23.10 -2.58 -18.09
CA LEU A 307 23.08 -2.08 -16.72
C LEU A 307 22.67 -3.14 -15.69
N VAL A 308 22.58 -4.41 -16.08
CA VAL A 308 22.13 -5.50 -15.19
C VAL A 308 22.94 -5.57 -13.90
N PRO A 309 24.27 -5.38 -13.91
CA PRO A 309 25.08 -5.34 -12.68
C PRO A 309 24.66 -4.27 -11.67
N LEU A 310 24.00 -3.17 -12.10
CA LEU A 310 23.55 -2.10 -11.21
C LEU A 310 22.24 -2.42 -10.49
N LYS A 311 21.48 -3.43 -10.93
CA LYS A 311 20.16 -3.74 -10.38
C LYS A 311 20.23 -3.91 -8.85
N GLY A 312 19.34 -3.21 -8.15
CA GLY A 312 19.23 -3.23 -6.69
C GLY A 312 20.29 -2.44 -5.93
N MET A 313 21.19 -1.72 -6.60
CA MET A 313 22.17 -0.86 -5.93
C MET A 313 21.52 0.43 -5.40
N PRO A 314 21.91 0.94 -4.22
CA PRO A 314 21.36 2.16 -3.65
C PRO A 314 22.02 3.42 -4.26
N LEU A 315 22.08 3.51 -5.59
CA LEU A 315 22.64 4.66 -6.30
C LEU A 315 21.67 5.86 -6.24
N ARG A 316 22.22 7.04 -5.92
CA ARG A 316 21.52 8.33 -5.95
C ARG A 316 21.80 9.11 -7.23
N GLU A 317 22.96 8.89 -7.83
CA GLU A 317 23.36 9.49 -9.08
C GLU A 317 23.99 8.47 -10.02
N LEU A 318 23.60 8.55 -11.29
CA LEU A 318 24.19 7.78 -12.38
C LEU A 318 24.47 8.73 -13.55
N LEU A 319 25.74 8.83 -13.92
CA LEU A 319 26.18 9.55 -15.11
C LEU A 319 26.55 8.53 -16.17
N LEU A 320 25.91 8.62 -17.33
CA LEU A 320 26.09 7.72 -18.45
C LEU A 320 26.14 8.53 -19.74
N HIS A 321 27.29 9.14 -20.02
CA HIS A 321 27.51 9.90 -21.25
C HIS A 321 28.22 9.04 -22.30
N HIS A 322 27.87 9.24 -23.57
CA HIS A 322 28.50 8.55 -24.71
C HIS A 322 28.45 7.02 -24.57
N SER A 323 27.29 6.49 -24.18
CA SER A 323 27.12 5.06 -23.89
C SER A 323 26.43 4.29 -25.01
N GLN A 324 26.73 2.99 -25.07
CA GLN A 324 26.12 2.03 -25.99
C GLN A 324 25.00 1.20 -25.35
N VAL A 325 24.65 1.49 -24.08
CA VAL A 325 23.52 0.87 -23.38
C VAL A 325 22.24 1.09 -24.15
N ARG A 326 21.41 0.05 -24.20
CA ARG A 326 20.07 0.07 -24.83
C ARG A 326 18.95 0.06 -23.82
N ASP A 327 19.10 -0.75 -22.79
CA ASP A 327 18.03 -1.10 -21.85
C ASP A 327 18.22 -0.41 -20.50
N LEU A 328 17.21 0.37 -20.10
CA LEU A 328 17.12 1.03 -18.80
C LEU A 328 16.34 0.23 -17.75
N MET A 329 15.77 -0.93 -18.09
CA MET A 329 15.02 -1.78 -17.13
C MET A 329 15.76 -2.06 -15.82
N PRO A 330 17.09 -2.27 -15.79
CA PRO A 330 17.80 -2.45 -14.53
C PRO A 330 17.70 -1.26 -13.56
N LEU A 331 17.36 -0.06 -14.05
CA LEU A 331 17.18 1.16 -13.25
C LEU A 331 15.80 1.27 -12.60
N GLN A 332 14.83 0.46 -13.03
CA GLN A 332 13.45 0.58 -12.57
C GLN A 332 13.36 0.44 -11.04
N GLY A 333 12.74 1.42 -10.39
CA GLY A 333 12.57 1.44 -8.93
C GLY A 333 13.82 1.77 -8.12
N MET A 334 14.97 2.04 -8.77
CA MET A 334 16.18 2.47 -8.06
C MET A 334 15.98 3.86 -7.42
N PRO A 335 16.67 4.18 -6.31
CA PRO A 335 16.50 5.43 -5.57
C PRO A 335 17.20 6.64 -6.23
N LEU A 336 17.39 6.63 -7.56
CA LEU A 336 18.08 7.70 -8.27
C LEU A 336 17.34 9.04 -8.12
N THR A 337 18.11 10.08 -7.89
CA THR A 337 17.67 11.49 -7.86
C THR A 337 18.27 12.27 -9.02
N ARG A 338 19.45 11.86 -9.50
CA ARG A 338 20.13 12.47 -10.64
C ARG A 338 20.48 11.42 -11.68
N LEU A 339 20.05 11.62 -12.91
CA LEU A 339 20.33 10.73 -14.02
C LEU A 339 20.75 11.55 -15.24
N SER A 340 21.89 11.22 -15.82
CA SER A 340 22.37 11.89 -17.02
C SER A 340 22.65 10.88 -18.12
N LEU A 341 21.86 10.95 -19.20
CA LEU A 341 21.95 10.13 -20.41
C LEU A 341 22.28 11.02 -21.60
N TYR A 342 23.52 11.50 -21.63
CA TYR A 342 24.01 12.39 -22.69
C TYR A 342 24.58 11.55 -23.84
N ASN A 343 24.19 11.86 -25.08
CA ASN A 343 24.65 11.16 -26.28
C ASN A 343 24.59 9.62 -26.12
N CYS A 344 23.40 9.11 -25.83
CA CYS A 344 23.12 7.67 -25.68
C CYS A 344 22.20 7.21 -26.83
N PRO A 345 22.71 7.11 -28.07
CA PRO A 345 21.88 6.99 -29.27
C PRO A 345 21.10 5.68 -29.36
N ARG A 346 21.47 4.70 -28.52
CA ARG A 346 20.85 3.37 -28.49
C ARG A 346 19.71 3.23 -27.51
N ILE A 347 19.48 4.23 -26.64
CA ILE A 347 18.36 4.21 -25.71
C ILE A 347 17.14 4.86 -26.38
N THR A 348 16.07 4.10 -26.51
CA THR A 348 14.84 4.53 -27.20
C THR A 348 13.58 4.30 -26.37
N ASN A 349 13.73 3.93 -25.09
CA ASN A 349 12.61 3.66 -24.19
C ASN A 349 12.88 4.20 -22.79
N LEU A 350 12.10 5.20 -22.40
CA LEU A 350 12.16 5.84 -21.08
C LEU A 350 11.17 5.24 -20.07
N THR A 351 10.33 4.27 -20.47
CA THR A 351 9.34 3.62 -19.59
C THR A 351 9.91 3.13 -18.25
N PRO A 352 11.15 2.57 -18.19
CA PRO A 352 11.74 2.16 -16.92
C PRO A 352 11.89 3.29 -15.90
N LEU A 353 11.89 4.56 -16.34
CA LEU A 353 12.00 5.72 -15.46
C LEU A 353 10.67 6.10 -14.80
N LYS A 354 9.53 5.60 -15.30
CA LYS A 354 8.19 6.02 -14.84
C LYS A 354 8.05 5.89 -13.32
N GLY A 355 7.64 6.98 -12.68
CA GLY A 355 7.40 7.04 -11.22
C GLY A 355 8.66 7.21 -10.35
N MET A 356 9.85 7.24 -10.95
CA MET A 356 11.09 7.54 -10.21
C MET A 356 11.09 8.96 -9.63
N LYS A 357 11.85 9.17 -8.56
CA LYS A 357 11.93 10.46 -7.83
C LYS A 357 13.13 11.30 -8.28
N LEU A 358 13.31 11.41 -9.60
CA LEU A 358 14.37 12.21 -10.20
C LEU A 358 14.11 13.71 -9.97
N THR A 359 15.11 14.42 -9.48
CA THR A 359 15.13 15.89 -9.35
C THR A 359 15.97 16.54 -10.43
N SER A 360 16.97 15.82 -10.96
CA SER A 360 17.80 16.25 -12.09
C SER A 360 17.83 15.18 -13.18
N LEU A 361 17.49 15.57 -14.39
CA LEU A 361 17.49 14.68 -15.55
C LEU A 361 18.11 15.38 -16.76
N ARG A 362 19.07 14.71 -17.40
CA ARG A 362 19.64 15.14 -18.68
C ARG A 362 19.45 14.05 -19.72
N LEU A 363 18.80 14.38 -20.83
CA LEU A 363 18.57 13.49 -21.96
C LEU A 363 18.99 14.20 -23.26
N GLU A 364 19.95 13.62 -24.00
CA GLU A 364 20.39 14.16 -25.29
C GLU A 364 20.51 13.10 -26.39
N GLY A 365 20.13 13.48 -27.61
CA GLY A 365 20.29 12.65 -28.80
C GLY A 365 19.13 11.69 -29.04
N TRP A 366 17.94 12.01 -28.53
CA TRP A 366 16.77 11.12 -28.56
C TRP A 366 15.90 11.42 -29.79
N GLY A 367 15.63 10.39 -30.59
CA GLY A 367 14.78 10.45 -31.80
C GLY A 367 13.27 10.41 -31.53
N ASP A 368 12.48 10.41 -32.62
CA ASP A 368 11.02 10.63 -32.71
C ASP A 368 10.12 9.66 -31.93
N THR A 369 10.66 8.51 -31.51
CA THR A 369 9.86 7.41 -30.94
C THR A 369 9.69 7.47 -29.42
N ASN A 370 10.16 8.53 -28.77
CA ASN A 370 10.22 8.59 -27.31
C ASN A 370 9.01 9.30 -26.70
N ASP A 371 8.24 8.54 -25.93
CA ASP A 371 7.14 9.08 -25.13
C ASP A 371 7.70 9.77 -23.87
N PHE A 372 7.85 11.09 -23.91
CA PHE A 372 8.25 11.88 -22.75
C PHE A 372 7.15 12.01 -21.68
N SER A 373 5.92 11.54 -21.94
CA SER A 373 4.83 11.55 -20.94
C SER A 373 5.18 10.71 -19.70
N VAL A 374 6.12 9.78 -19.82
CA VAL A 374 6.67 9.01 -18.68
C VAL A 374 7.27 9.90 -17.59
N LEU A 375 7.72 11.11 -17.94
CA LEU A 375 8.30 12.09 -17.02
C LEU A 375 7.24 12.88 -16.23
N ARG A 376 5.95 12.74 -16.58
CA ARG A 376 4.87 13.48 -15.94
C ARG A 376 4.79 13.15 -14.44
N GLY A 377 4.65 14.20 -13.62
CA GLY A 377 4.52 14.08 -12.17
C GLY A 377 5.83 13.79 -11.42
N MET A 378 6.97 13.74 -12.12
CA MET A 378 8.28 13.66 -11.47
C MET A 378 8.66 14.99 -10.80
N PRO A 379 9.36 14.97 -9.66
CA PRO A 379 9.78 16.17 -8.93
C PRO A 379 11.01 16.85 -9.57
N LEU A 380 11.00 17.03 -10.90
CA LEU A 380 12.10 17.60 -11.67
C LEU A 380 12.25 19.09 -11.35
N THR A 381 13.43 19.46 -10.84
CA THR A 381 13.84 20.85 -10.60
C THR A 381 14.82 21.30 -11.69
N HIS A 382 15.65 20.38 -12.17
CA HIS A 382 16.64 20.60 -13.22
C HIS A 382 16.37 19.63 -14.36
N LEU A 383 16.09 20.17 -15.55
CA LEU A 383 15.84 19.36 -16.72
C LEU A 383 16.63 19.89 -17.91
N ARG A 384 17.42 19.01 -18.53
CA ARG A 384 18.05 19.30 -19.81
C ARG A 384 17.57 18.27 -20.83
N LEU A 385 16.85 18.74 -21.84
CA LEU A 385 16.40 17.94 -22.96
C LEU A 385 17.00 18.51 -24.24
N GLN A 386 17.52 17.61 -25.06
CA GLN A 386 17.95 17.93 -26.41
C GLN A 386 17.40 16.89 -27.37
N SER A 387 16.44 17.32 -28.19
CA SER A 387 15.86 16.50 -29.25
C SER A 387 15.43 17.39 -30.42
N ALA A 388 15.90 17.05 -31.62
CA ALA A 388 15.61 17.80 -32.83
C ALA A 388 14.11 17.86 -33.16
N LEU A 389 13.33 16.86 -32.75
CA LEU A 389 11.93 16.69 -33.17
C LEU A 389 10.93 17.20 -32.12
N PHE A 390 11.43 17.78 -31.03
CA PHE A 390 10.60 18.23 -29.92
C PHE A 390 9.64 19.35 -30.37
N ARG A 391 8.32 19.10 -30.33
CA ARG A 391 7.29 20.10 -30.65
C ARG A 391 6.79 20.76 -29.39
N SER A 392 6.21 21.96 -29.55
CA SER A 392 5.68 22.73 -28.43
C SER A 392 4.54 22.02 -27.67
N ALA A 393 3.78 21.13 -28.33
CA ALA A 393 2.75 20.31 -27.69
C ALA A 393 3.32 19.22 -26.77
N ASP A 394 4.56 18.80 -27.00
CA ASP A 394 5.21 17.73 -26.26
C ASP A 394 5.67 18.21 -24.88
N LEU A 395 5.85 19.53 -24.67
CA LEU A 395 6.20 20.10 -23.36
C LEU A 395 5.08 19.98 -22.30
N ARG A 396 3.90 19.44 -22.65
CA ARG A 396 2.74 19.36 -21.73
C ARG A 396 3.03 18.58 -20.44
N PHE A 397 3.94 17.61 -20.46
CA PHE A 397 4.32 16.87 -19.24
C PHE A 397 5.03 17.74 -18.20
N LEU A 398 5.57 18.91 -18.60
CA LEU A 398 6.22 19.86 -17.69
C LEU A 398 5.25 20.73 -16.89
N ARG A 399 3.95 20.71 -17.22
CA ARG A 399 2.93 21.56 -16.56
C ARG A 399 2.85 21.33 -15.05
N GLU A 400 3.20 20.16 -14.56
CA GLU A 400 3.18 19.83 -13.13
C GLU A 400 4.60 19.82 -12.50
N ALA A 401 5.66 19.99 -13.31
CA ALA A 401 7.03 19.93 -12.82
C ALA A 401 7.44 21.21 -12.07
N PRO A 402 8.13 21.11 -10.92
CA PRO A 402 8.63 22.24 -10.14
C PRO A 402 10.00 22.73 -10.65
N LEU A 403 10.09 23.03 -11.95
CA LEU A 403 11.34 23.43 -12.61
C LEU A 403 11.87 24.77 -12.11
N THR A 404 13.14 24.79 -11.74
CA THR A 404 13.94 26.00 -11.49
C THR A 404 14.95 26.25 -12.62
N GLU A 405 15.43 25.18 -13.24
CA GLU A 405 16.34 25.23 -14.39
C GLU A 405 15.85 24.32 -15.53
N LEU A 406 15.84 24.87 -16.74
CA LEU A 406 15.43 24.16 -17.94
C LEU A 406 16.36 24.48 -19.11
N ALA A 407 16.85 23.44 -19.79
CA ALA A 407 17.47 23.56 -21.10
C ALA A 407 16.69 22.74 -22.12
N LEU A 408 16.32 23.37 -23.23
CA LEU A 408 15.65 22.80 -24.39
C LEU A 408 16.48 23.18 -25.63
N ASP A 409 17.71 22.69 -25.68
CA ASP A 409 18.66 23.04 -26.74
C ASP A 409 18.50 22.11 -27.96
N HIS A 410 18.85 22.62 -29.14
CA HIS A 410 18.75 21.98 -30.45
C HIS A 410 17.36 21.43 -30.81
N CYS A 411 16.27 22.01 -30.27
CA CYS A 411 14.90 21.64 -30.62
C CYS A 411 14.47 22.28 -31.95
N GLN A 412 14.63 21.55 -33.06
CA GLN A 412 14.40 22.06 -34.42
C GLN A 412 12.94 22.39 -34.71
N GLU A 413 12.00 21.66 -34.08
CA GLU A 413 10.56 21.82 -34.27
C GLU A 413 9.85 22.67 -33.19
N LEU A 414 10.58 23.20 -32.22
CA LEU A 414 10.01 24.00 -31.15
C LEU A 414 9.66 25.40 -31.66
N THR A 415 8.39 25.78 -31.57
CA THR A 415 7.89 27.08 -32.08
C THR A 415 7.49 28.05 -30.99
N HIS A 416 7.05 27.56 -29.82
CA HIS A 416 6.53 28.36 -28.72
C HIS A 416 6.67 27.65 -27.36
N LEU A 417 6.55 28.40 -26.27
CA LEU A 417 6.82 27.90 -24.90
C LEU A 417 5.59 27.86 -23.97
N ARG A 418 4.37 27.87 -24.51
CA ARG A 418 3.10 27.94 -23.75
C ARG A 418 3.00 26.99 -22.55
N ALA A 419 3.64 25.83 -22.58
CA ALA A 419 3.63 24.88 -21.46
C ALA A 419 4.42 25.35 -20.22
N LEU A 420 5.31 26.33 -20.39
CA LEU A 420 6.16 26.90 -19.34
C LEU A 420 5.56 28.14 -18.67
N GLN A 421 4.42 28.65 -19.15
CA GLN A 421 3.83 29.89 -18.66
C GLN A 421 3.59 29.84 -17.15
N GLY A 422 4.05 30.87 -16.43
CA GLY A 422 3.90 31.00 -14.98
C GLY A 422 4.79 30.05 -14.16
N LYS A 423 5.76 29.37 -14.77
CA LYS A 423 6.69 28.49 -14.04
C LYS A 423 7.76 29.29 -13.28
N PRO A 424 8.21 28.79 -12.11
CA PRO A 424 9.25 29.45 -11.31
C PRO A 424 10.67 29.15 -11.85
N ILE A 425 10.86 29.26 -13.17
CA ILE A 425 12.16 28.99 -13.82
C ILE A 425 13.00 30.26 -13.68
N ALA A 426 14.21 30.10 -13.14
CA ALA A 426 15.21 31.15 -13.03
C ALA A 426 16.19 31.12 -14.22
N ASN A 427 16.55 29.90 -14.66
CA ASN A 427 17.55 29.69 -15.71
C ASN A 427 16.94 28.91 -16.88
N LEU A 428 16.88 29.54 -18.06
CA LEU A 428 16.33 28.95 -19.28
C LEU A 428 17.34 28.98 -20.43
N SER A 429 17.65 27.83 -21.02
CA SER A 429 18.46 27.70 -22.22
C SER A 429 17.64 27.13 -23.39
N LEU A 430 17.74 27.81 -24.53
CA LEU A 430 17.02 27.52 -25.77
C LEU A 430 17.97 27.72 -26.96
N SER A 431 19.12 27.07 -26.94
CA SER A 431 20.13 27.22 -28.00
C SER A 431 19.74 26.43 -29.24
N SER A 432 20.01 26.93 -30.44
CA SER A 432 19.81 26.24 -31.72
C SER A 432 18.37 25.74 -31.94
N CYS A 433 17.38 26.55 -31.58
CA CYS A 433 15.95 26.30 -31.85
C CYS A 433 15.48 27.21 -33.00
N PRO A 434 15.74 26.87 -34.27
CA PRO A 434 15.56 27.78 -35.41
C PRO A 434 14.11 28.18 -35.68
N LYS A 435 13.13 27.36 -35.31
CA LYS A 435 11.69 27.63 -35.52
C LYS A 435 11.02 28.37 -34.36
N LEU A 436 11.73 28.58 -33.24
CA LEU A 436 11.19 29.27 -32.08
C LEU A 436 10.97 30.74 -32.45
N ASN A 437 9.74 31.22 -32.34
CA ASN A 437 9.39 32.60 -32.67
C ASN A 437 8.47 33.28 -31.65
N ASP A 438 7.77 32.50 -30.82
CA ASP A 438 6.82 33.00 -29.83
C ASP A 438 7.37 32.82 -28.41
N LEU A 439 7.84 33.93 -27.83
CA LEU A 439 8.33 34.03 -26.46
C LEU A 439 7.27 34.51 -25.47
N THR A 440 6.00 34.68 -25.86
CA THR A 440 4.95 35.28 -25.00
C THR A 440 4.78 34.58 -23.66
N ALA A 441 5.03 33.27 -23.61
CA ALA A 441 4.96 32.49 -22.38
C ALA A 441 5.97 32.91 -21.30
N LEU A 442 7.02 33.66 -21.66
CA LEU A 442 8.07 34.13 -20.75
C LEU A 442 7.65 35.38 -19.96
N GLN A 443 6.60 36.06 -20.38
CA GLN A 443 6.17 37.31 -19.76
C GLN A 443 5.85 37.12 -18.26
N GLY A 444 6.45 37.96 -17.42
CA GLY A 444 6.28 37.93 -15.97
C GLY A 444 6.94 36.74 -15.25
N MET A 445 7.74 35.91 -15.94
CA MET A 445 8.48 34.83 -15.30
C MET A 445 9.66 35.38 -14.47
N PRO A 446 10.07 34.70 -13.39
CA PRO A 446 11.18 35.12 -12.54
C PRO A 446 12.56 34.77 -13.14
N LEU A 447 12.72 34.90 -14.46
CA LEU A 447 13.95 34.53 -15.16
C LEU A 447 15.08 35.50 -14.81
N THR A 448 16.21 34.94 -14.36
CA THR A 448 17.46 35.66 -14.09
C THR A 448 18.49 35.45 -15.19
N SER A 449 18.41 34.31 -15.91
CA SER A 449 19.29 33.96 -17.02
C SER A 449 18.52 33.37 -18.20
N LEU A 450 18.74 33.91 -19.39
CA LEU A 450 18.14 33.43 -20.64
C LEU A 450 19.18 33.30 -21.76
N THR A 451 19.21 32.14 -22.40
CA THR A 451 20.09 31.85 -23.55
C THR A 451 19.24 31.48 -24.78
N LEU A 452 19.40 32.22 -25.88
CA LEU A 452 18.69 32.06 -27.16
C LEU A 452 19.67 31.98 -28.35
N VAL A 453 20.84 31.38 -28.14
CA VAL A 453 21.91 31.30 -29.14
C VAL A 453 21.40 30.59 -30.40
N HIS A 454 21.62 31.16 -31.59
CA HIS A 454 21.23 30.59 -32.89
C HIS A 454 19.72 30.28 -33.03
N CYS A 455 18.85 31.04 -32.34
CA CYS A 455 17.41 31.01 -32.56
C CYS A 455 16.99 31.87 -33.76
N GLY A 456 17.09 31.29 -34.96
CA GLY A 456 16.92 32.00 -36.24
C GLY A 456 15.55 32.61 -36.54
N SER A 457 14.51 32.37 -35.72
CA SER A 457 13.18 32.99 -35.88
C SER A 457 12.77 33.91 -34.72
N VAL A 458 13.63 34.10 -33.72
CA VAL A 458 13.37 35.01 -32.60
C VAL A 458 13.75 36.43 -33.01
N ALA A 459 12.75 37.23 -33.38
CA ALA A 459 12.93 38.63 -33.77
C ALA A 459 12.32 39.65 -32.79
N ASP A 460 11.25 39.26 -32.08
CA ASP A 460 10.53 40.11 -31.13
C ASP A 460 10.96 39.80 -29.68
N LEU A 461 11.52 40.80 -29.01
CA LEU A 461 11.94 40.72 -27.60
C LEU A 461 10.91 41.32 -26.64
N LYS A 462 9.78 41.86 -27.10
CA LYS A 462 8.76 42.47 -26.24
C LYS A 462 8.31 41.57 -25.08
N PRO A 463 8.19 40.23 -25.22
CA PRO A 463 7.87 39.37 -24.08
C PRO A 463 8.90 39.36 -22.93
N LEU A 464 10.13 39.85 -23.17
CA LEU A 464 11.19 39.94 -22.17
C LEU A 464 11.18 41.25 -21.37
N GLU A 465 10.35 42.22 -21.78
CA GLU A 465 10.28 43.53 -21.14
C GLU A 465 9.93 43.42 -19.65
N GLY A 466 10.73 44.08 -18.80
CA GLY A 466 10.53 44.08 -17.35
C GLY A 466 10.94 42.80 -16.61
N LEU A 467 11.47 41.79 -17.30
CA LEU A 467 11.99 40.59 -16.64
C LEU A 467 13.25 40.90 -15.80
N PRO A 468 13.47 40.22 -14.67
CA PRO A 468 14.64 40.44 -13.82
C PRO A 468 15.92 39.77 -14.36
N LEU A 469 16.13 39.79 -15.69
CA LEU A 469 17.29 39.17 -16.33
C LEU A 469 18.57 39.92 -15.95
N THR A 470 19.55 39.16 -15.46
CA THR A 470 20.92 39.63 -15.21
C THR A 470 21.89 39.17 -16.28
N THR A 471 21.56 38.05 -16.93
CA THR A 471 22.33 37.42 -18.01
C THR A 471 21.43 37.13 -19.19
N LEU A 472 21.80 37.64 -20.37
CA LEU A 472 21.08 37.40 -21.61
C LEU A 472 22.07 37.11 -22.74
N ASN A 473 21.87 35.98 -23.42
CA ASN A 473 22.62 35.64 -24.63
C ASN A 473 21.66 35.53 -25.82
N LEU A 474 21.90 36.36 -26.84
CA LEU A 474 21.15 36.49 -28.08
C LEU A 474 22.03 36.24 -29.32
N ASP A 475 23.15 35.54 -29.15
CA ASP A 475 24.13 35.31 -30.22
C ASP A 475 23.46 34.68 -31.45
N GLY A 476 23.72 35.23 -32.64
CA GLY A 476 23.18 34.70 -33.89
C GLY A 476 21.65 34.71 -34.01
N THR A 477 20.95 35.56 -33.25
CA THR A 477 19.51 35.80 -33.42
C THR A 477 19.26 36.95 -34.41
N PRO A 478 18.11 36.96 -35.12
CA PRO A 478 17.74 38.03 -36.05
C PRO A 478 17.03 39.22 -35.37
N VAL A 479 17.22 39.43 -34.06
CA VAL A 479 16.57 40.52 -33.33
C VAL A 479 16.91 41.87 -33.96
N GLY A 480 15.92 42.69 -34.30
CA GLY A 480 16.14 44.02 -34.89
C GLY A 480 15.98 45.19 -33.91
N ASP A 481 15.23 45.01 -32.83
CA ASP A 481 14.89 46.06 -31.87
C ASP A 481 15.28 45.63 -30.46
N LEU A 482 16.18 46.41 -29.82
CA LEU A 482 16.63 46.19 -28.44
C LEU A 482 15.86 47.02 -27.41
N LYS A 483 14.88 47.85 -27.81
CA LYS A 483 14.08 48.66 -26.86
C LYS A 483 13.52 47.89 -25.67
N PRO A 484 13.06 46.63 -25.81
CA PRO A 484 12.59 45.84 -24.65
C PRO A 484 13.65 45.62 -23.57
N LEU A 485 14.94 45.82 -23.87
CA LEU A 485 16.04 45.70 -22.91
C LEU A 485 16.26 46.94 -22.04
N GLN A 486 15.63 48.06 -22.39
CA GLN A 486 15.85 49.34 -21.70
C GLN A 486 15.44 49.26 -20.23
N GLY A 487 16.32 49.69 -19.33
CA GLY A 487 16.08 49.70 -17.89
C GLY A 487 16.14 48.34 -17.19
N MET A 488 16.47 47.26 -17.91
CA MET A 488 16.63 45.93 -17.31
C MET A 488 17.89 45.84 -16.43
N PRO A 489 17.94 44.97 -15.41
CA PRO A 489 19.09 44.82 -14.53
C PRO A 489 20.22 43.95 -15.15
N LEU A 490 20.44 44.06 -16.46
CA LEU A 490 21.39 43.23 -17.21
C LEU A 490 22.84 43.59 -16.83
N THR A 491 23.57 42.58 -16.35
CA THR A 491 25.01 42.67 -16.06
C THR A 491 25.87 41.99 -17.13
N SER A 492 25.30 41.05 -17.87
CA SER A 492 25.99 40.32 -18.93
C SER A 492 25.07 40.19 -20.14
N LEU A 493 25.54 40.70 -21.28
CA LEU A 493 24.84 40.64 -22.56
C LEU A 493 25.77 40.11 -23.66
N SER A 494 25.30 39.13 -24.42
CA SER A 494 25.97 38.64 -25.62
C SER A 494 25.07 38.81 -26.83
N LEU A 495 25.59 39.47 -27.86
CA LEU A 495 24.97 39.78 -29.15
C LEU A 495 25.92 39.37 -30.29
N GLN A 496 26.70 38.30 -30.12
CA GLN A 496 27.67 37.90 -31.13
C GLN A 496 26.99 37.62 -32.47
N GLY A 497 27.55 38.15 -33.56
CA GLY A 497 27.01 38.01 -34.90
C GLY A 497 25.71 38.79 -35.15
N TRP A 498 25.38 39.75 -34.27
CA TRP A 498 24.19 40.58 -34.42
C TRP A 498 24.37 41.58 -35.57
N ASN A 499 23.77 41.25 -36.71
CA ASN A 499 23.93 41.99 -37.96
C ASN A 499 22.63 42.65 -38.45
N MET A 500 21.59 42.67 -37.62
CA MET A 500 20.27 43.21 -37.98
C MET A 500 20.08 44.68 -37.62
N ALA A 501 20.69 45.18 -36.54
CA ALA A 501 20.52 46.57 -36.10
C ALA A 501 21.83 47.31 -35.82
N MET A 502 21.75 48.65 -35.85
CA MET A 502 22.86 49.58 -35.62
C MET A 502 22.69 50.41 -34.33
N ASP A 503 21.52 50.31 -33.68
CA ASP A 503 21.16 51.20 -32.57
C ASP A 503 21.42 50.53 -31.22
N LEU A 504 22.49 50.97 -30.54
CA LEU A 504 22.81 50.56 -29.18
C LEU A 504 22.16 51.46 -28.11
N THR A 505 21.36 52.47 -28.49
CA THR A 505 20.70 53.40 -27.56
C THR A 505 19.95 52.71 -26.42
N PRO A 506 19.24 51.57 -26.64
CA PRO A 506 18.57 50.85 -25.56
C PRO A 506 19.50 50.31 -24.46
N LEU A 507 20.80 50.17 -24.74
CA LEU A 507 21.80 49.72 -23.77
C LEU A 507 22.31 50.84 -22.85
N LYS A 508 21.97 52.10 -23.14
CA LYS A 508 22.40 53.27 -22.38
C LYS A 508 21.93 53.17 -20.93
N GLY A 509 22.85 53.32 -19.98
CA GLY A 509 22.57 53.29 -18.55
C GLY A 509 22.33 51.90 -17.95
N LEU A 510 22.40 50.82 -18.73
CA LEU A 510 22.31 49.46 -18.18
C LEU A 510 23.55 49.15 -17.31
N PRO A 511 23.39 48.39 -16.21
CA PRO A 511 24.49 48.02 -15.31
C PRO A 511 25.39 46.91 -15.89
N LEU A 512 25.64 46.94 -17.21
CA LEU A 512 26.43 45.93 -17.92
C LEU A 512 27.88 45.95 -17.42
N VAL A 513 28.37 44.77 -17.07
CA VAL A 513 29.75 44.46 -16.70
C VAL A 513 30.47 43.77 -17.87
N TYR A 514 29.74 42.89 -18.57
CA TYR A 514 30.22 42.16 -19.74
C TYR A 514 29.32 42.43 -20.94
N LEU A 515 29.92 42.81 -22.08
CA LEU A 515 29.24 42.95 -23.35
C LEU A 515 30.05 42.30 -24.47
N ASN A 516 29.41 41.37 -25.19
CA ASN A 516 29.99 40.73 -26.37
C ASN A 516 29.27 41.16 -27.64
N LEU A 517 29.99 41.91 -28.49
CA LEU A 517 29.57 42.37 -29.81
C LEU A 517 30.44 41.76 -30.92
N ASN A 518 31.15 40.64 -30.66
CA ASN A 518 31.97 40.01 -31.69
C ASN A 518 31.15 39.74 -32.96
N ALA A 519 31.77 39.90 -34.13
CA ALA A 519 31.16 39.70 -35.45
C ALA A 519 29.89 40.54 -35.73
N CYS A 520 29.70 41.65 -35.01
CA CYS A 520 28.65 42.64 -35.30
C CYS A 520 29.13 43.61 -36.38
N SER A 521 29.11 43.14 -37.62
CA SER A 521 29.74 43.83 -38.76
C SER A 521 29.14 45.20 -39.11
N ARG A 522 27.94 45.52 -38.59
CA ARG A 522 27.22 46.77 -38.86
C ARG A 522 27.35 47.83 -37.76
N ILE A 523 27.94 47.50 -36.61
CA ILE A 523 28.13 48.47 -35.52
C ILE A 523 29.24 49.45 -35.90
N ASN A 524 28.95 50.74 -35.78
CA ASN A 524 29.90 51.81 -36.06
C ASN A 524 29.92 52.92 -34.99
N ASP A 525 28.92 52.97 -34.10
CA ASP A 525 28.81 53.94 -33.01
C ASP A 525 28.72 53.24 -31.66
N LEU A 526 29.64 53.61 -30.75
CA LEU A 526 29.69 53.11 -29.38
C LEU A 526 29.24 54.15 -28.34
N THR A 527 28.82 55.35 -28.77
CA THR A 527 28.38 56.44 -27.89
C THR A 527 27.35 56.02 -26.84
N PRO A 528 26.35 55.16 -27.15
CA PRO A 528 25.42 54.67 -26.15
C PRO A 528 26.06 53.94 -24.96
N LEU A 529 27.25 53.36 -25.13
CA LEU A 529 27.93 52.58 -24.11
C LEU A 529 28.65 53.44 -23.03
N GLN A 530 28.84 54.74 -23.26
CA GLN A 530 29.58 55.63 -22.35
C GLN A 530 29.05 55.67 -20.91
N SER A 531 27.74 55.44 -20.74
CA SER A 531 27.05 55.48 -19.44
C SER A 531 26.92 54.11 -18.76
N THR A 532 27.56 53.08 -19.31
CA THR A 532 27.54 51.72 -18.76
C THR A 532 28.70 51.50 -17.77
N SER A 533 28.62 50.45 -16.97
CA SER A 533 29.67 50.06 -16.00
C SER A 533 30.59 48.95 -16.54
N LEU A 534 30.81 48.93 -17.85
CA LEU A 534 31.51 47.84 -18.52
C LEU A 534 32.92 47.66 -17.99
N ARG A 535 33.29 46.39 -17.82
CA ARG A 535 34.65 45.93 -17.49
C ARG A 535 35.22 45.08 -18.62
N PHE A 536 34.38 44.31 -19.29
CA PHE A 536 34.76 43.40 -20.37
C PHE A 536 33.98 43.74 -21.63
N LEU A 537 34.68 44.11 -22.70
CA LEU A 537 34.07 44.50 -23.98
C LEU A 537 34.72 43.75 -25.15
N ARG A 538 33.93 42.97 -25.88
CA ARG A 538 34.39 42.21 -27.06
C ARG A 538 33.84 42.82 -28.36
N LEU A 539 34.74 43.16 -29.28
CA LEU A 539 34.48 43.90 -30.53
C LEU A 539 35.25 43.29 -31.73
N ASN A 540 35.75 42.05 -31.63
CA ASN A 540 36.43 41.40 -32.76
C ASN A 540 35.46 41.23 -33.94
N GLN A 541 35.95 41.35 -35.16
CA GLN A 541 35.19 41.25 -36.40
C GLN A 541 34.06 42.29 -36.55
N CYS A 542 34.20 43.45 -35.89
CA CYS A 542 33.32 44.61 -36.07
C CYS A 542 33.83 45.51 -37.21
N ASN A 543 33.71 45.04 -38.45
CA ASN A 543 34.42 45.62 -39.60
C ASN A 543 34.06 47.10 -39.92
N GLN A 544 32.91 47.61 -39.46
CA GLN A 544 32.52 49.01 -39.64
C GLN A 544 32.88 49.92 -38.46
N LEU A 545 33.35 49.34 -37.35
CA LEU A 545 33.79 50.09 -36.18
C LEU A 545 35.20 50.62 -36.41
N THR A 546 35.31 51.92 -36.65
CA THR A 546 36.59 52.58 -36.96
C THR A 546 36.98 53.67 -35.96
N ASP A 547 36.07 54.06 -35.06
CA ASP A 547 36.29 55.10 -34.05
C ASP A 547 36.07 54.54 -32.64
N LEU A 548 37.13 54.53 -31.82
CA LEU A 548 37.08 54.15 -30.40
C LEU A 548 36.99 55.37 -29.46
N THR A 549 36.93 56.60 -29.98
CA THR A 549 36.75 57.82 -29.18
C THR A 549 35.58 57.72 -28.20
N PRO A 550 34.43 57.11 -28.56
CA PRO A 550 33.33 56.97 -27.61
C PRO A 550 33.67 56.17 -26.34
N LEU A 551 34.76 55.42 -26.29
CA LEU A 551 35.19 54.70 -25.09
C LEU A 551 35.90 55.60 -24.06
N GLU A 552 36.08 56.90 -24.34
CA GLU A 552 36.80 57.81 -23.46
C GLU A 552 36.12 57.94 -22.09
N GLY A 553 36.92 57.82 -21.02
CA GLY A 553 36.45 57.87 -19.64
C GLY A 553 35.85 56.56 -19.10
N MET A 554 35.72 55.50 -19.92
CA MET A 554 35.27 54.19 -19.44
C MET A 554 36.34 53.47 -18.60
N ASN A 555 35.90 52.58 -17.71
CA ASN A 555 36.75 51.84 -16.77
C ASN A 555 36.88 50.36 -17.15
N LEU A 556 37.23 50.08 -18.40
CA LEU A 556 37.42 48.71 -18.90
C LEU A 556 38.62 48.04 -18.22
N GLU A 557 38.47 46.75 -17.89
CA GLU A 557 39.53 45.86 -17.41
C GLU A 557 40.14 45.09 -18.60
N GLN A 558 39.30 44.64 -19.54
CA GLN A 558 39.76 43.95 -20.75
C GLN A 558 38.93 44.33 -21.98
N ILE A 559 39.61 44.49 -23.11
CA ILE A 559 38.98 44.76 -24.41
C ILE A 559 39.55 43.85 -25.49
N TRP A 560 38.68 43.37 -26.38
CA TRP A 560 39.05 42.62 -27.57
C TRP A 560 38.54 43.37 -28.80
N PHE A 561 39.40 43.65 -29.78
CA PHE A 561 39.05 44.31 -31.05
C PHE A 561 40.12 44.05 -32.11
N ASP A 562 39.81 44.30 -33.38
CA ASP A 562 40.80 44.19 -34.46
C ASP A 562 41.59 45.50 -34.59
N PRO A 563 42.90 45.59 -34.25
CA PRO A 563 43.58 46.88 -34.21
C PRO A 563 43.73 47.55 -35.58
N HIS A 564 43.76 46.76 -36.65
CA HIS A 564 43.84 47.25 -38.03
C HIS A 564 42.56 47.96 -38.50
N SER A 565 41.40 47.74 -37.87
CA SER A 565 40.15 48.39 -38.27
C SER A 565 39.98 49.78 -37.67
N VAL A 566 40.72 50.10 -36.60
CA VAL A 566 40.60 51.36 -35.86
C VAL A 566 41.37 52.47 -36.59
N LYS A 567 40.66 53.52 -36.99
CA LYS A 567 41.21 54.72 -37.65
C LYS A 567 41.35 55.91 -36.71
N LYS A 568 40.57 55.93 -35.63
CA LYS A 568 40.52 57.04 -34.67
C LYS A 568 40.26 56.52 -33.25
N GLY A 569 40.79 57.22 -32.25
CA GLY A 569 40.47 56.98 -30.84
C GLY A 569 41.25 55.86 -30.16
N ILE A 570 42.23 55.22 -30.83
CA ILE A 570 43.06 54.17 -30.22
C ILE A 570 43.79 54.65 -28.94
N GLU A 571 44.23 55.90 -28.94
CA GLU A 571 44.92 56.56 -27.82
C GLU A 571 44.06 56.71 -26.57
N VAL A 572 42.73 56.59 -26.69
CA VAL A 572 41.83 56.53 -25.53
C VAL A 572 42.17 55.34 -24.65
N LEU A 573 42.48 54.18 -25.25
CA LEU A 573 42.82 52.96 -24.51
C LEU A 573 44.14 53.11 -23.74
N ARG A 574 45.12 53.87 -24.24
CA ARG A 574 46.39 54.15 -23.51
C ARG A 574 46.15 54.90 -22.21
N LYS A 575 45.12 55.73 -22.15
CA LYS A 575 44.79 56.57 -20.98
C LYS A 575 43.97 55.82 -19.92
N MET A 576 43.47 54.61 -20.22
CA MET A 576 42.63 53.83 -19.31
C MET A 576 43.45 53.18 -18.19
N LYS A 577 43.32 53.67 -16.96
CA LYS A 577 44.10 53.20 -15.79
C LYS A 577 43.78 51.78 -15.33
N ARG A 578 42.55 51.29 -15.60
CA ARG A 578 42.09 49.96 -15.17
C ARG A 578 42.28 48.89 -16.24
N LEU A 579 42.72 49.27 -17.44
CA LEU A 579 42.88 48.33 -18.53
C LEU A 579 44.08 47.43 -18.25
N GLU A 580 43.84 46.13 -18.12
CA GLU A 580 44.85 45.12 -17.80
C GLU A 580 45.28 44.35 -19.06
N ARG A 581 44.32 44.06 -19.96
CA ARG A 581 44.57 43.28 -21.18
C ARG A 581 43.87 43.85 -22.41
N ILE A 582 44.56 43.75 -23.54
CA ILE A 582 44.03 44.02 -24.88
C ILE A 582 44.29 42.78 -25.75
N ASN A 583 43.26 42.19 -26.36
CA ASN A 583 43.39 40.97 -27.19
C ASN A 583 44.17 39.84 -26.50
N ASP A 584 43.83 39.57 -25.24
CA ASP A 584 44.52 38.59 -24.38
C ASP A 584 46.01 38.89 -24.12
N LEU A 585 46.55 40.04 -24.52
CA LEU A 585 47.90 40.48 -24.17
C LEU A 585 47.86 41.46 -22.98
N PRO A 586 48.83 41.41 -22.05
CA PRO A 586 49.04 42.50 -21.10
C PRO A 586 49.21 43.84 -21.82
N VAL A 587 48.66 44.93 -21.28
CA VAL A 587 48.65 46.25 -21.92
C VAL A 587 50.04 46.73 -22.36
N GLU A 588 51.07 46.55 -21.54
CA GLU A 588 52.46 46.91 -21.91
C GLU A 588 52.95 46.14 -23.15
N THR A 589 52.66 44.84 -23.20
CA THR A 589 53.03 43.97 -24.32
C THR A 589 52.27 44.36 -25.59
N PHE A 590 50.98 44.66 -25.47
CA PHE A 590 50.16 45.10 -26.60
C PHE A 590 50.71 46.39 -27.21
N TRP A 591 50.98 47.42 -26.41
CA TRP A 591 51.49 48.70 -26.94
C TRP A 591 52.87 48.56 -27.56
N LYS A 592 53.77 47.75 -26.97
CA LYS A 592 55.07 47.45 -27.58
C LYS A 592 54.93 46.82 -28.97
N GLN A 593 53.96 45.92 -29.15
CA GLN A 593 53.67 45.29 -30.45
C GLN A 593 52.99 46.27 -31.42
N TYR A 594 52.06 47.08 -30.92
CA TYR A 594 51.34 48.07 -31.72
C TYR A 594 52.28 49.15 -32.27
N ASP A 595 53.15 49.70 -31.43
CA ASP A 595 54.14 50.72 -31.82
C ASP A 595 55.22 50.16 -32.76
N ALA A 596 55.47 48.86 -32.72
CA ALA A 596 56.33 48.15 -33.66
C ALA A 596 55.65 47.80 -34.99
N GLY A 597 54.38 48.18 -35.19
CA GLY A 597 53.62 47.90 -36.41
C GLY A 597 53.14 46.45 -36.55
N ALA A 598 53.07 45.68 -35.46
CA ALA A 598 52.68 44.26 -35.52
C ALA A 598 51.25 44.02 -36.01
N PHE A 599 50.38 45.05 -35.98
CA PHE A 599 48.96 44.96 -36.32
C PHE A 599 48.57 45.75 -37.58
N THR A 600 49.52 46.13 -38.44
CA THR A 600 49.26 46.96 -39.64
C THR A 600 48.95 46.14 -40.91
N LYS A 601 48.45 44.91 -40.79
CA LYS A 601 48.07 44.07 -41.94
C LYS A 601 46.62 43.64 -41.88
#